data_AF-A0A6B2G6F3-F1
#
_entry.id   AF-A0A6B2G6F3-F1
#
_cell.length_a   1.000
_cell.length_b   1.000
_cell.length_c   1.000
_cell.angle_alpha   90.00
_cell.angle_beta   90.00
_cell.angle_gamma   90.00
#
_symmetry.space_group_name_H-M   'P 1'
#
loop_
_entity.id
_entity.type
_entity.pdbx_description
1 polymer ?
#
loop_
_entity_poly.entity_id
_entity_poly.type
_entity_poly.pdbx_seq_one_letter_code
_entity_poly.pdbx_strand_id
1 'polypeptide(L)'
;EQAEFSSEALAKALYERVFKFIVARINKSLEKDRRTSPSFIGILDIAGFEIFESNSFEQLCINYTNEKLQQLFNHTMFILEQQEYQKEQIEWTFIDFGLDLQP
;
A
#
# COMPACT_ATOMS: atom_id res chain seq x y z
N GLU A 1 28.42 -20.40 8.50
CA GLU A 1 27.86 -19.23 9.22
C GLU A 1 28.18 -17.88 8.58
N GLN A 2 29.30 -17.17 8.86
CA GLN A 2 29.50 -15.81 8.31
C GLN A 2 29.55 -15.73 6.78
N ALA A 3 30.30 -16.65 6.13
CA ALA A 3 30.39 -16.71 4.68
C ALA A 3 29.06 -17.09 4.02
N GLU A 4 28.28 -17.94 4.70
CA GLU A 4 26.97 -18.41 4.25
C GLU A 4 25.93 -17.28 4.32
N PHE A 5 25.84 -16.59 5.45
CA PHE A 5 25.01 -15.40 5.60
C PHE A 5 25.37 -14.31 4.57
N SER A 6 26.67 -14.11 4.32
CA SER A 6 27.14 -13.16 3.31
C SER A 6 26.72 -13.57 1.90
N SER A 7 26.75 -14.86 1.58
CA SER A 7 26.30 -15.41 0.30
C SER A 7 24.80 -15.22 0.11
N GLU A 8 23.99 -15.53 1.14
CA GLU A 8 22.53 -15.31 1.11
C GLU A 8 22.17 -13.83 0.96
N ALA A 9 22.83 -12.95 1.70
CA ALA A 9 22.62 -11.52 1.60
C ALA A 9 22.99 -10.98 0.20
N LEU A 10 24.09 -11.48 -0.37
CA LEU A 10 24.49 -11.14 -1.74
C LEU A 10 23.45 -11.60 -2.77
N ALA A 11 22.94 -12.83 -2.64
CA ALA A 11 21.90 -13.35 -3.52
C ALA A 11 20.62 -12.51 -3.47
N LYS A 12 20.15 -12.16 -2.27
CA LYS A 12 18.99 -11.28 -2.06
C LYS A 12 19.21 -9.90 -2.71
N ALA A 13 20.37 -9.29 -2.48
CA ALA A 13 20.72 -7.99 -3.03
C ALA A 13 20.86 -8.00 -4.57
N LEU A 14 21.39 -9.08 -5.15
CA LEU A 14 21.47 -9.24 -6.61
C LEU A 14 20.07 -9.34 -7.22
N TYR A 15 19.20 -10.16 -6.65
CA TYR A 15 17.82 -10.30 -7.12
C TYR A 15 17.05 -8.96 -7.05
N GLU A 16 17.16 -8.24 -5.93
CA GLU A 16 16.55 -6.92 -5.77
C GLU A 16 17.02 -5.93 -6.86
N ARG A 17 18.32 -5.90 -7.15
CA ARG A 17 18.89 -5.03 -8.20
C ARG A 17 18.41 -5.40 -9.60
N VAL A 18 18.31 -6.70 -9.90
CA VAL A 18 17.78 -7.19 -11.18
C VAL A 18 16.31 -6.81 -11.32
N PHE A 19 15.50 -6.99 -10.28
CA PHE A 19 14.10 -6.61 -10.28
C PHE A 19 13.93 -5.10 -10.52
N LYS A 20 14.67 -4.26 -9.78
CA LYS A 20 14.67 -2.79 -9.99
C LYS A 20 15.09 -2.40 -11.41
N PHE A 21 16.10 -3.08 -11.97
CA PHE A 21 16.54 -2.85 -13.34
C PHE A 21 15.43 -3.16 -14.35
N ILE A 22 14.72 -4.28 -14.20
CA ILE A 22 13.59 -4.65 -15.07
C ILE A 22 12.49 -3.59 -14.99
N VAL A 23 12.08 -3.19 -13.78
CA VAL A 23 11.05 -2.15 -13.56
C VAL A 23 11.47 -0.84 -14.23
N ALA A 24 12.72 -0.40 -14.06
CA ALA A 24 13.24 0.81 -14.70
C ALA A 24 13.23 0.73 -16.23
N ARG A 25 13.55 -0.45 -16.80
CA ARG A 25 13.51 -0.66 -18.25
C ARG A 25 12.08 -0.63 -18.80
N ILE A 26 11.13 -1.25 -18.11
CA ILE A 26 9.70 -1.20 -18.46
C ILE A 26 9.20 0.24 -18.42
N ASN A 27 9.47 0.98 -17.34
CA ASN A 27 9.06 2.37 -17.20
C ASN A 27 9.60 3.26 -18.33
N LYS A 28 10.89 3.11 -18.69
CA LYS A 28 11.49 3.84 -19.82
C LYS A 28 10.84 3.51 -21.16
N SER A 29 10.38 2.27 -21.35
CA SER A 29 9.69 1.85 -22.56
C SER A 29 8.23 2.32 -22.63
N LEU A 30 7.58 2.52 -21.48
CA LEU A 30 6.21 3.01 -21.38
C LEU A 30 6.10 4.54 -21.30
N GLU A 31 7.21 5.22 -21.03
CA GLU A 31 7.29 6.68 -20.97
C GLU A 31 6.98 7.28 -22.36
N LYS A 32 5.73 7.73 -22.55
CA LYS A 32 5.32 8.57 -23.68
C LYS A 32 5.70 10.02 -23.44
N ASP A 33 5.90 10.78 -24.51
CA ASP A 33 6.20 12.22 -24.49
C ASP A 33 5.37 12.93 -23.41
N ARG A 34 6.07 13.35 -22.35
CA ARG A 34 5.49 14.04 -21.18
C ARG A 34 5.04 15.44 -21.56
N ARG A 35 3.99 15.55 -22.37
CA ARG A 35 3.02 16.62 -22.14
C ARG A 35 2.37 16.26 -20.83
N THR A 36 2.87 16.85 -19.74
CA THR A 36 2.42 16.66 -18.37
C THR A 36 0.92 16.86 -18.29
N SER A 37 0.17 15.79 -18.51
CA SER A 37 -1.25 15.75 -18.21
C SER A 37 -1.38 15.96 -16.70
N PRO A 38 -2.22 16.90 -16.24
CA PRO A 38 -2.38 17.17 -14.81
C PRO A 38 -3.08 16.01 -14.07
N SER A 39 -3.52 14.97 -14.79
CA SER A 39 -4.34 13.89 -14.24
C SER A 39 -3.78 12.53 -14.63
N PHE A 40 -3.87 11.58 -13.69
CA PHE A 40 -3.56 10.16 -13.89
C PHE A 40 -4.58 9.30 -13.13
N ILE A 41 -4.69 8.04 -13.52
CA ILE A 41 -5.46 7.03 -12.81
C ILE A 41 -4.46 6.05 -12.18
N GLY A 42 -4.50 5.90 -10.86
CA GLY A 42 -3.70 4.93 -10.12
C GLY A 42 -4.45 3.61 -9.96
N ILE A 43 -3.75 2.49 -10.15
CA ILE A 43 -4.25 1.15 -9.85
C ILE A 43 -3.35 0.60 -8.74
N LEU A 44 -3.96 0.12 -7.66
CA LEU A 44 -3.25 -0.47 -6.52
C LEU A 44 -3.45 -1.99 -6.55
N ASP A 45 -2.34 -2.74 -6.54
CA ASP A 45 -2.30 -4.19 -6.44
C ASP A 45 -1.21 -4.55 -5.41
N ILE A 46 -1.61 -5.08 -4.26
CA ILE A 46 -0.73 -5.37 -3.12
C ILE A 46 -0.97 -6.79 -2.61
N ALA A 47 0.00 -7.35 -1.89
CA ALA A 47 -0.19 -8.60 -1.18
C ALA A 47 -1.29 -8.46 -0.10
N GLY A 48 -2.13 -9.49 0.02
CA GLY A 48 -3.19 -9.55 1.03
C GLY A 48 -2.64 -9.85 2.43
N PHE A 49 -3.54 -9.81 3.43
CA PHE A 49 -3.19 -10.15 4.81
C PHE A 49 -2.82 -11.64 4.93
N GLU A 50 -1.69 -11.94 5.55
CA GLU A 50 -1.14 -13.30 5.66
C GLU A 50 -0.98 -13.72 7.13
N ILE A 51 -1.33 -14.97 7.43
CA ILE A 51 -1.11 -15.58 8.75
C ILE A 51 -0.48 -16.95 8.53
N PHE A 52 0.79 -17.10 8.88
CA PHE A 52 1.51 -18.37 8.83
C PHE A 52 1.91 -18.86 10.22
N GLU A 53 2.36 -20.12 10.31
CA GLU A 53 2.90 -20.69 11.57
C GLU A 53 4.13 -19.93 12.06
N SER A 54 4.96 -19.43 11.15
CA SER A 54 6.10 -18.56 11.44
C SER A 54 6.02 -17.32 10.56
N ASN A 55 5.85 -16.15 11.19
CA ASN A 55 5.80 -14.86 10.50
C ASN A 55 7.13 -14.13 10.73
N SER A 56 7.81 -13.74 9.66
CA SER A 56 9.03 -12.92 9.74
C SER A 56 8.69 -11.44 9.60
N PHE A 57 9.73 -10.61 9.54
CA PHE A 57 9.59 -9.15 9.38
C PHE A 57 8.81 -8.79 8.11
N GLU A 58 8.94 -9.58 7.05
CA GLU A 58 8.25 -9.40 5.78
C GLU A 58 6.72 -9.48 5.95
N GLN A 59 6.20 -10.47 6.69
CA GLN A 59 4.75 -10.57 6.97
C GLN A 59 4.26 -9.38 7.80
N LEU A 60 5.07 -8.87 8.74
CA LEU A 60 4.71 -7.65 9.48
C LEU A 60 4.55 -6.46 8.53
N CYS A 61 5.47 -6.26 7.59
CA CYS A 61 5.36 -5.20 6.59
C CYS A 61 4.11 -5.35 5.71
N ILE A 62 3.78 -6.57 5.29
CA ILE A 62 2.60 -6.87 4.47
C ILE A 62 1.31 -6.57 5.26
N ASN A 63 1.19 -7.12 6.46
CA ASN A 63 -0.01 -6.98 7.29
C ASN A 63 -0.21 -5.54 7.77
N TYR A 64 0.86 -4.83 8.12
CA TYR A 64 0.79 -3.41 8.44
C TYR A 64 0.32 -2.57 7.27
N THR A 65 0.76 -2.88 6.05
CA THR A 65 0.27 -2.19 4.85
C THR A 65 -1.23 -2.42 4.65
N ASN A 66 -1.70 -3.65 4.85
CA ASN A 66 -3.13 -3.98 4.78
C ASN A 66 -3.94 -3.23 5.85
N GLU A 67 -3.43 -3.14 7.08
CA GLU A 67 -4.05 -2.39 8.17
C GLU A 67 -4.22 -0.90 7.80
N LYS A 68 -3.19 -0.30 7.19
CA LYS A 68 -3.25 1.08 6.72
C LYS A 68 -4.21 1.28 5.55
N LEU A 69 -4.30 0.31 4.64
CA LEU A 69 -5.27 0.36 3.56
C LEU A 69 -6.70 0.25 4.10
N GLN A 70 -6.94 -0.63 5.08
CA GLN A 70 -8.24 -0.75 5.74
C GLN A 70 -8.60 0.52 6.51
N GLN A 71 -7.64 1.15 7.19
CA GLN A 71 -7.83 2.43 7.86
C GLN A 71 -8.21 3.53 6.86
N LEU A 72 -7.54 3.60 5.71
CA LEU A 72 -7.89 4.53 4.63
C LEU A 72 -9.31 4.29 4.13
N PHE A 73 -9.68 3.03 3.88
CA PHE A 73 -11.03 2.67 3.48
C PHE A 73 -12.08 3.11 4.50
N ASN A 74 -11.88 2.79 5.78
CA ASN A 74 -12.80 3.18 6.86
C ASN A 74 -12.94 4.70 6.95
N HIS A 75 -11.82 5.43 6.90
CA HIS A 75 -11.83 6.89 6.93
C HIS A 75 -12.60 7.48 5.74
N THR A 76 -12.32 7.00 4.53
CA THR A 76 -12.99 7.51 3.32
C THR A 76 -14.48 7.17 3.31
N MET A 77 -14.85 5.93 3.62
CA MET A 77 -16.25 5.48 3.52
C MET A 77 -17.14 5.98 4.64
N PHE A 78 -16.61 6.18 5.86
CA PHE A 78 -17.43 6.52 7.02
C PHE A 78 -17.24 7.95 7.51
N ILE A 79 -16.01 8.46 7.51
CA ILE A 79 -15.72 9.79 8.06
C ILE A 79 -15.93 10.86 7.00
N LEU A 80 -15.29 10.71 5.83
CA LEU A 80 -15.41 11.72 4.76
C LEU A 80 -16.84 11.82 4.22
N GLU A 81 -17.54 10.70 4.08
CA GLU A 81 -18.94 10.69 3.62
C GLU A 81 -19.87 11.47 4.56
N GLN A 82 -19.76 11.21 5.88
CA GLN A 82 -20.57 11.94 6.87
C GLN A 82 -20.22 13.42 6.95
N GLN A 83 -18.95 13.78 6.75
CA GLN A 83 -18.53 15.17 6.65
C GLN A 83 -19.13 15.86 5.42
N GLU A 84 -19.30 15.14 4.31
CA GLU A 84 -19.93 15.69 3.11
C GLU A 84 -21.42 15.96 3.35
N TYR A 85 -22.15 15.05 4.00
CA TYR A 85 -23.55 15.30 4.41
C TYR A 85 -23.71 16.57 5.25
N GLN A 86 -22.78 16.81 6.18
CA GLN A 86 -22.79 18.03 7.00
C GLN A 86 -22.52 19.29 6.16
N LYS A 87 -21.60 19.24 5.20
CA LYS A 87 -21.31 20.37 4.30
C LYS A 87 -22.48 20.69 3.39
N GLU A 88 -23.18 19.66 2.89
CA GLU A 88 -24.37 19.81 2.05
C GLU A 88 -25.64 20.14 2.86
N GLN A 89 -25.54 20.26 4.19
CA GLN A 89 -26.66 20.56 5.10
C GLN A 89 -27.79 19.53 5.03
N ILE A 90 -27.43 18.26 4.77
CA ILE A 90 -28.37 17.14 4.80
C ILE A 90 -28.62 16.78 6.27
N GLU A 91 -29.90 16.61 6.63
CA GLU A 91 -30.27 16.15 7.97
C GLU A 91 -29.79 14.71 8.17
N TRP A 92 -28.67 14.58 8.88
CA TRP A 92 -28.00 13.31 9.13
C TRP A 92 -27.56 13.23 10.59
N THR A 93 -27.89 12.13 11.25
CA THR A 93 -27.40 11.86 12.61
C THR A 93 -26.06 11.14 12.50
N PHE A 94 -25.01 11.70 13.10
CA PHE A 94 -23.69 11.09 13.08
C PHE A 94 -23.75 9.68 13.69
N ILE A 95 -23.25 8.70 12.93
CA ILE A 95 -23.15 7.31 13.35
C ILE A 95 -21.67 7.03 13.62
N ASP A 96 -21.36 6.65 14.86
CA ASP A 96 -20.07 6.09 15.22
C ASP A 96 -20.08 4.59 14.93
N PHE A 97 -19.20 4.16 14.02
CA PHE A 97 -19.08 2.77 13.63
C PHE A 97 -18.08 1.99 14.49
N GLY A 98 -17.30 2.64 15.36
CA GLY A 98 -16.28 1.97 16.19
C GLY A 98 -15.17 1.29 15.38
N LEU A 99 -14.93 1.74 14.15
CA LEU A 99 -14.01 1.14 13.17
C LEU A 99 -12.65 1.83 13.10
N ASP A 100 -12.36 2.73 14.04
CA ASP A 100 -11.05 3.36 14.13
C ASP A 100 -10.04 2.32 14.60
N LEU A 101 -9.16 1.91 13.68
CA LEU A 101 -7.95 1.12 13.96
C LEU A 101 -6.89 1.94 14.74
N GLN A 102 -7.32 2.98 15.46
CA GLN A 102 -6.50 3.70 16.44
C GLN A 102 -6.61 2.95 17.78
N PRO A 103 -5.49 2.60 18.42
CA PRO A 103 -5.52 1.97 19.73
C PRO A 103 -6.18 2.87 20.80
#